data_AF-A0A7S7SMI2-F1
#
_entry.id   AF-A0A7S7SMI2-F1
#
_cell.length_a   1.000
_cell.length_b   1.000
_cell.length_c   1.000
_cell.angle_alpha   90.00
_cell.angle_beta   90.00
_cell.angle_gamma   90.00
#
_symmetry.space_group_name_H-M   'P 1'
#
loop_
_entity.id
_entity.type
_entity.pdbx_description
1 polymer ?
#
loop_
_entity_poly.entity_id
_entity_poly.type
_entity_poly.pdbx_seq_one_letter_code
_entity_poly.pdbx_strand_id
1 'polypeptide(L)'
;MSQAVKPPSLWTNMRELPANVWHSLFRNPLPTDDLQRSSTSFTNFFLHIHPVKVNKNTLRPIYTMGLGLMSFFLFLILVVTGVLLMFYYVPSTTQAYDRMLDLRGTVAFGIFLRNMHRWSAHGMVGVVVLHMCRVFFTGSYKKPREFNWVIGVLLFLLTLFSSFTGYLLPWDQLAFWAITVGTSIAAYAPVVGKDIQFLMLGDATVGQEALLRFYVLHVAVLPVIVTLLVAIHFWRIRKDGGLSRPEETATPVAVSVKAVELSKNKTYGLQGFVRGPFTKIGNTPDNSVFAWPNLLIAELFVFILTLAAILTLSMMFNAPLEEPVNVMHPPNPAKAPWYFLGLQEMVSYSAFWGGVGIPTIFVLLLLGTPYLDRRTAGVGKWFARERLLANTIFMTFLIVNVVFVIIGTFFRGPNWEFVSPWK
;
A
#
# COMPACT_ATOMS: atom_id res chain seq x y z
N MET A 1 44.27 -44.98 -0.91
CA MET A 1 44.12 -44.95 0.56
C MET A 1 43.46 -43.63 0.95
N SER A 2 42.18 -43.69 1.30
CA SER A 2 41.42 -42.53 1.78
C SER A 2 41.89 -42.20 3.19
N GLN A 3 42.47 -41.02 3.42
CA GLN A 3 42.76 -40.57 4.77
C GLN A 3 41.44 -40.27 5.48
N ALA A 4 41.07 -41.12 6.44
CA ALA A 4 39.93 -40.89 7.30
C ALA A 4 40.21 -39.64 8.16
N VAL A 5 39.54 -38.53 7.83
CA VAL A 5 39.56 -37.31 8.64
C VAL A 5 39.01 -37.66 10.01
N LYS A 6 39.86 -37.60 11.04
CA LYS A 6 39.48 -37.88 12.43
C LYS A 6 38.39 -36.88 12.84
N PRO A 7 37.25 -37.31 13.41
CA PRO A 7 36.20 -36.38 13.78
C PRO A 7 36.72 -35.37 14.82
N PRO A 8 36.33 -34.09 14.71
CA PRO A 8 36.77 -33.05 15.64
C PRO A 8 36.36 -33.40 17.07
N SER A 9 37.23 -33.08 18.04
CA SER A 9 36.97 -33.35 19.44
C SER A 9 35.76 -32.53 19.94
N LEU A 10 35.06 -33.04 20.96
CA LEU A 10 33.90 -32.36 21.53
C LEU A 10 34.24 -30.95 22.05
N TRP A 11 35.46 -30.77 22.57
CA TRP A 11 35.98 -29.47 22.99
C TRP A 11 36.19 -28.49 21.83
N THR A 12 36.71 -28.98 20.70
CA THR A 12 36.85 -28.18 19.47
C THR A 12 35.47 -27.74 18.96
N ASN A 13 34.50 -28.66 18.93
CA ASN A 13 33.13 -28.36 18.52
C ASN A 13 32.44 -27.35 19.43
N MET A 14 32.68 -27.40 20.75
CA MET A 14 32.15 -26.41 21.71
C MET A 14 32.77 -25.03 21.52
N ARG A 15 34.08 -24.95 21.24
CA ARG A 15 34.77 -23.68 20.98
C ARG A 15 34.33 -23.02 19.67
N GLU A 16 34.09 -23.84 18.65
CA GLU A 16 33.62 -23.39 17.33
C GLU A 16 32.09 -23.24 17.28
N LEU A 17 31.36 -23.64 18.32
CA LEU A 17 29.89 -23.65 18.35
C LEU A 17 29.27 -22.29 18.01
N PRO A 18 29.74 -21.14 18.54
CA PRO A 18 29.21 -19.84 18.13
C PRO A 18 29.42 -19.53 16.65
N ALA A 19 30.60 -19.87 16.10
CA ALA A 19 30.91 -19.68 14.68
C ALA A 19 30.09 -20.64 13.81
N ASN A 20 29.92 -21.89 14.22
CA ASN A 20 29.12 -22.89 13.51
C ASN A 20 27.63 -22.54 13.52
N VAL A 21 27.10 -22.06 14.65
CA VAL A 21 25.73 -21.52 14.73
C VAL A 21 25.59 -20.30 13.82
N TRP A 22 26.56 -19.38 13.85
CA TRP A 22 26.58 -18.22 12.97
C TRP A 22 26.60 -18.62 11.48
N HIS A 23 27.50 -19.51 11.05
CA HIS A 23 27.59 -19.98 9.67
C HIS A 23 26.37 -20.82 9.25
N SER A 24 25.73 -21.52 10.19
CA SER A 24 24.48 -22.24 9.94
C SER A 24 23.31 -21.29 9.63
N LEU A 25 23.25 -20.15 10.34
CA LEU A 25 22.25 -19.09 10.13
C LEU A 25 22.60 -18.20 8.93
N PHE A 26 23.88 -17.90 8.72
CA PHE A 26 24.41 -17.02 7.67
C PHE A 26 25.34 -17.79 6.75
N ARG A 27 24.74 -18.63 5.89
CA ARG A 27 25.45 -19.56 5.00
C ARG A 27 26.19 -18.91 3.82
N ASN A 28 25.87 -17.66 3.49
CA ASN A 28 26.42 -16.98 2.32
C ASN A 28 27.29 -15.79 2.73
N PRO A 29 28.59 -15.76 2.37
CA PRO A 29 29.42 -14.58 2.56
C PRO A 29 28.93 -13.41 1.68
N LEU A 30 29.36 -12.18 2.02
CA LEU A 30 29.05 -11.00 1.22
C LEU A 30 29.57 -11.20 -0.22
N PRO A 31 28.72 -11.04 -1.24
CA PRO A 31 29.10 -11.37 -2.61
C PRO A 31 30.06 -10.31 -3.18
N THR A 32 31.24 -10.75 -3.62
CA THR A 32 32.26 -9.89 -4.23
C THR A 32 32.14 -9.81 -5.74
N ASP A 33 31.61 -10.87 -6.38
CA ASP A 33 31.41 -10.99 -7.82
C ASP A 33 29.92 -11.15 -8.21
N ASP A 34 29.61 -10.87 -9.47
CA ASP A 34 28.26 -10.87 -10.03
C ASP A 34 27.57 -12.25 -9.97
N LEU A 35 28.34 -13.34 -10.14
CA LEU A 35 27.82 -14.69 -9.98
C LEU A 35 27.41 -14.96 -8.53
N GLN A 36 28.23 -14.50 -7.57
CA GLN A 36 27.90 -14.60 -6.15
C GLN A 36 26.69 -13.74 -5.79
N ARG A 37 26.57 -12.51 -6.34
CA ARG A 37 25.38 -11.67 -6.13
C ARG A 37 24.11 -12.36 -6.59
N SER A 38 24.14 -12.97 -7.77
CA SER A 38 23.02 -13.75 -8.29
C SER A 38 22.71 -14.95 -7.40
N SER A 39 23.72 -15.74 -7.04
CA SER A 39 23.56 -16.92 -6.17
C SER A 39 22.97 -16.55 -4.82
N THR A 40 23.50 -15.51 -4.17
CA THR A 40 23.04 -15.02 -2.86
C THR A 40 21.58 -14.57 -2.89
N SER A 41 21.12 -13.91 -3.96
CA SER A 41 19.70 -13.58 -4.12
C SER A 41 18.79 -14.80 -4.24
N PHE A 42 19.27 -15.92 -4.80
CA PHE A 42 18.49 -17.15 -4.93
C PHE A 42 18.54 -18.05 -3.70
N THR A 43 19.68 -18.12 -3.01
CA THR A 43 19.89 -19.04 -1.88
C THR A 43 19.47 -18.46 -0.55
N ASN A 44 19.36 -17.14 -0.42
CA ASN A 44 18.98 -16.47 0.82
C ASN A 44 17.44 -16.35 0.94
N PHE A 45 16.90 -16.83 2.06
CA PHE A 45 15.45 -16.78 2.35
C PHE A 45 14.88 -15.37 2.44
N PHE A 46 15.64 -14.33 2.76
CA PHE A 46 15.10 -12.96 2.73
C PHE A 46 15.22 -12.34 1.34
N LEU A 47 16.30 -12.61 0.61
CA LEU A 47 16.52 -12.02 -0.72
C LEU A 47 15.74 -12.73 -1.83
N HIS A 48 15.22 -13.93 -1.61
CA HIS A 48 14.47 -14.66 -2.63
C HIS A 48 13.18 -13.93 -3.03
N ILE A 49 12.64 -13.05 -2.19
CA ILE A 49 11.44 -12.25 -2.48
C ILE A 49 11.76 -11.16 -3.51
N HIS A 50 12.99 -10.66 -3.52
CA HIS A 50 13.46 -9.64 -4.46
C HIS A 50 13.83 -10.26 -5.81
N PRO A 51 13.66 -9.52 -6.92
CA PRO A 51 14.26 -9.91 -8.19
C PRO A 51 15.79 -9.80 -8.12
N VAL A 52 16.52 -10.63 -8.85
CA VAL A 52 18.00 -10.58 -8.87
C VAL A 52 18.50 -9.26 -9.47
N LYS A 53 17.82 -8.78 -10.51
CA LYS A 53 18.14 -7.53 -11.21
C LYS A 53 16.90 -6.67 -11.37
N VAL A 54 17.07 -5.36 -11.30
CA VAL A 54 16.05 -4.34 -11.56
C VAL A 54 16.53 -3.36 -12.62
N ASN A 55 15.60 -2.74 -13.33
CA ASN A 55 15.95 -1.68 -14.29
C ASN A 55 16.39 -0.41 -13.55
N LYS A 56 17.40 0.31 -14.05
CA LYS A 56 17.92 1.54 -13.41
C LYS A 56 16.84 2.62 -13.21
N ASN A 57 15.82 2.69 -14.08
CA ASN A 57 14.73 3.66 -13.96
C ASN A 57 13.85 3.42 -12.72
N THR A 58 13.83 2.19 -12.19
CA THR A 58 13.14 1.86 -10.92
C THR A 58 13.75 2.59 -9.73
N LEU A 59 15.08 2.78 -9.74
CA LEU A 59 15.82 3.41 -8.65
C LEU A 59 15.81 4.94 -8.72
N ARG A 60 15.23 5.53 -9.79
CA ARG A 60 15.15 6.99 -9.94
C ARG A 60 14.08 7.54 -9.00
N PRO A 61 14.43 8.39 -8.01
CA PRO A 61 13.47 8.88 -7.02
C PRO A 61 12.28 9.60 -7.66
N ILE A 62 12.50 10.40 -8.71
CA ILE A 62 11.44 11.20 -9.34
C ILE A 62 10.44 10.36 -10.14
N TYR A 63 10.80 9.11 -10.46
CA TYR A 63 9.97 8.25 -11.30
C TYR A 63 8.98 7.42 -10.50
N THR A 64 9.43 6.82 -9.40
CA THR A 64 8.60 5.96 -8.54
C THR A 64 8.16 6.68 -7.26
N MET A 65 8.94 7.69 -6.83
CA MET A 65 8.79 8.44 -5.58
C MET A 65 8.74 7.54 -4.33
N GLY A 66 9.07 6.25 -4.46
CA GLY A 66 8.91 5.27 -3.39
C GLY A 66 7.47 5.04 -2.93
N LEU A 67 6.45 5.57 -3.61
CA LEU A 67 5.07 5.65 -3.07
C LEU A 67 4.46 4.28 -2.73
N GLY A 68 4.71 3.26 -3.54
CA GLY A 68 4.21 1.90 -3.27
C GLY A 68 4.94 1.20 -2.12
N LEU A 69 6.21 1.55 -1.87
CA LEU A 69 6.96 1.06 -0.72
C LEU A 69 6.56 1.80 0.56
N MET A 70 6.39 3.13 0.47
CA MET A 70 5.89 3.94 1.58
C MET A 70 4.52 3.47 2.05
N SER A 71 3.57 3.18 1.15
CA SER A 71 2.26 2.63 1.53
C SER A 71 2.38 1.27 2.22
N PHE A 72 3.27 0.40 1.75
CA PHE A 72 3.54 -0.89 2.39
C PHE A 72 4.14 -0.74 3.79
N PHE A 73 5.12 0.16 3.96
CA PHE A 73 5.72 0.41 5.28
C PHE A 73 4.73 1.07 6.25
N LEU A 74 3.87 1.98 5.77
CA LEU A 74 2.79 2.54 6.58
C LEU A 74 1.79 1.46 7.00
N PHE A 75 1.45 0.53 6.10
CA PHE A 75 0.63 -0.64 6.44
C PHE A 75 1.31 -1.52 7.50
N LEU A 76 2.61 -1.77 7.39
CA LEU A 76 3.35 -2.55 8.39
C LEU A 76 3.35 -1.86 9.76
N ILE A 77 3.59 -0.53 9.79
CA ILE A 77 3.51 0.26 11.02
C ILE A 77 2.10 0.16 11.63
N LEU A 78 1.05 0.26 10.81
CA LEU A 78 -0.35 0.13 11.25
C LEU A 78 -0.63 -1.24 11.86
N VAL A 79 -0.19 -2.33 11.21
CA VAL A 79 -0.39 -3.69 11.74
C VAL A 79 0.34 -3.86 13.08
N VAL A 80 1.62 -3.46 13.15
CA VAL A 80 2.42 -3.61 14.38
C VAL A 80 1.83 -2.76 15.52
N THR A 81 1.56 -1.48 15.27
CA THR A 81 0.97 -0.59 16.29
C THR A 81 -0.45 -1.03 16.66
N GLY A 82 -1.24 -1.54 15.71
CA GLY A 82 -2.58 -2.05 15.95
C GLY A 82 -2.57 -3.25 16.88
N VAL A 83 -1.70 -4.24 16.62
CA VAL A 83 -1.51 -5.40 17.51
C VAL A 83 -1.09 -4.96 18.91
N LEU A 84 -0.19 -3.97 19.02
CA LEU A 84 0.21 -3.44 20.33
C LEU A 84 -0.96 -2.75 21.06
N LEU A 85 -1.80 -1.99 20.35
CA LEU A 85 -2.98 -1.34 20.91
C LEU A 85 -4.05 -2.33 21.36
N MET A 86 -4.15 -3.51 20.73
CA MET A 86 -5.10 -4.56 21.15
C MET A 86 -4.90 -5.01 22.60
N PHE A 87 -3.67 -4.98 23.13
CA PHE A 87 -3.41 -5.36 24.52
C PHE A 87 -4.02 -4.40 25.55
N TYR A 88 -4.37 -3.17 25.14
CA TYR A 88 -4.89 -2.13 26.03
C TYR A 88 -6.35 -1.75 25.76
N TYR A 89 -6.88 -2.15 24.59
CA TYR A 89 -8.22 -1.75 24.16
C TYR A 89 -9.28 -2.81 24.47
N VAL A 90 -10.44 -2.36 24.96
CA VAL A 90 -11.61 -3.21 25.24
C VAL A 90 -12.78 -2.74 24.36
N PRO A 91 -13.32 -3.59 23.46
CA PRO A 91 -14.41 -3.23 22.57
C PRO A 91 -15.77 -3.25 23.28
N SER A 92 -15.94 -2.38 24.29
CA SER A 92 -17.18 -2.22 25.06
C SER A 92 -17.62 -0.76 25.08
N THR A 93 -18.88 -0.46 24.80
CA THR A 93 -19.39 0.93 24.76
C THR A 93 -19.24 1.65 26.09
N THR A 94 -19.18 0.91 27.20
CA THR A 94 -18.96 1.42 28.56
C THR A 94 -17.49 1.66 28.92
N GLN A 95 -16.54 1.13 28.14
CA GLN A 95 -15.10 1.20 28.49
C GLN A 95 -14.22 1.71 27.35
N ALA A 96 -14.65 1.63 26.09
CA ALA A 96 -13.82 1.93 24.91
C ALA A 96 -13.23 3.34 24.97
N TYR A 97 -14.06 4.32 25.33
CA TYR A 97 -13.64 5.70 25.52
C TYR A 97 -12.64 5.85 26.68
N ASP A 98 -12.91 5.21 27.82
CA ASP A 98 -12.01 5.24 28.98
C ASP A 98 -10.64 4.61 28.65
N ARG A 99 -10.61 3.55 27.82
CA ARG A 99 -9.34 2.99 27.32
C ARG A 99 -8.56 3.96 26.43
N MET A 100 -9.24 4.86 25.72
CA MET A 100 -8.57 5.94 25.00
C MET A 100 -7.95 6.98 25.95
N LEU A 101 -8.61 7.25 27.09
CA LEU A 101 -8.07 8.11 28.14
C LEU A 101 -6.89 7.45 28.86
N ASP A 102 -6.96 6.15 29.14
CA ASP A 102 -5.86 5.37 29.71
C ASP A 102 -4.61 5.43 28.82
N LEU A 103 -4.78 5.29 27.50
CA LEU A 103 -3.69 5.43 26.53
C LEU A 103 -3.09 6.85 26.56
N ARG A 104 -3.89 7.88 26.84
CA ARG A 104 -3.43 9.26 26.92
C ARG A 104 -2.65 9.57 28.21
N GLY A 105 -3.06 8.99 29.34
CA GLY A 105 -2.53 9.34 30.66
C GLY A 105 -1.69 8.26 31.34
N THR A 106 -2.19 7.02 31.40
CA THR A 106 -1.70 5.99 32.33
C THR A 106 -0.71 5.03 31.67
N VAL A 107 -0.92 4.69 30.40
CA VAL A 107 -0.10 3.70 29.70
C VAL A 107 1.21 4.34 29.22
N ALA A 108 2.35 3.74 29.61
CA ALA A 108 3.66 4.17 29.16
C ALA A 108 3.75 4.11 27.62
N PHE A 109 4.12 5.23 27.00
CA PHE A 109 4.13 5.40 25.54
C PHE A 109 2.76 5.18 24.84
N GLY A 110 1.64 5.11 25.59
CA GLY A 110 0.32 4.85 25.04
C GLY A 110 -0.12 5.91 24.03
N ILE A 111 0.07 7.18 24.37
CA ILE A 111 -0.29 8.31 23.48
C ILE A 111 0.55 8.29 22.21
N PHE A 112 1.82 7.93 22.34
CA PHE A 112 2.73 7.82 21.22
C PHE A 112 2.34 6.68 20.28
N LEU A 113 2.02 5.49 20.81
CA LEU A 113 1.53 4.37 20.00
C LEU A 113 0.22 4.72 19.29
N ARG A 114 -0.71 5.39 19.99
CA ARG A 114 -1.98 5.86 19.40
C ARG A 114 -1.74 6.89 18.28
N ASN A 115 -0.84 7.85 18.51
CA ASN A 115 -0.47 8.86 17.52
C ASN A 115 0.16 8.20 16.29
N MET A 116 1.10 7.26 16.48
CA MET A 116 1.71 6.51 15.38
C MET A 116 0.68 5.78 14.55
N HIS A 117 -0.25 5.06 15.20
CA HIS A 117 -1.31 4.34 14.48
C HIS A 117 -2.20 5.31 13.70
N ARG A 118 -2.64 6.40 14.34
CA ARG A 118 -3.52 7.38 13.71
C ARG A 118 -2.85 8.10 12.53
N TRP A 119 -1.67 8.66 12.72
CA TRP A 119 -0.96 9.40 11.68
C TRP A 119 -0.49 8.50 10.54
N SER A 120 -0.15 7.24 10.83
CA SER A 120 0.13 6.25 9.78
C SER A 120 -1.10 5.96 8.93
N ALA A 121 -2.31 5.92 9.50
CA ALA A 121 -3.54 5.73 8.73
C ALA A 121 -3.81 6.91 7.78
N HIS A 122 -3.70 8.15 8.27
CA HIS A 122 -3.83 9.34 7.43
C HIS A 122 -2.75 9.39 6.33
N GLY A 123 -1.49 9.08 6.70
CA GLY A 123 -0.38 9.00 5.76
C GLY A 123 -0.60 7.93 4.70
N MET A 124 -1.11 6.74 5.08
CA MET A 124 -1.35 5.63 4.16
C MET A 124 -2.38 6.02 3.11
N VAL A 125 -3.50 6.64 3.52
CA VAL A 125 -4.53 7.11 2.57
C VAL A 125 -3.91 8.10 1.57
N GLY A 126 -3.17 9.11 2.06
CA GLY A 126 -2.52 10.09 1.19
C GLY A 126 -1.52 9.46 0.22
N VAL A 127 -0.63 8.60 0.72
CA VAL A 127 0.39 7.93 -0.10
C VAL A 127 -0.23 6.98 -1.12
N VAL A 128 -1.30 6.25 -0.77
CA VAL A 128 -2.01 5.38 -1.73
C VAL A 128 -2.67 6.21 -2.83
N VAL A 129 -3.31 7.34 -2.51
CA VAL A 129 -3.87 8.24 -3.54
C VAL A 129 -2.78 8.74 -4.48
N LEU A 130 -1.64 9.19 -3.94
CA LEU A 130 -0.50 9.61 -4.75
C LEU A 130 0.06 8.46 -5.59
N HIS A 131 0.11 7.25 -5.04
CA HIS A 131 0.53 6.04 -5.77
C HIS A 131 -0.39 5.75 -6.95
N MET A 132 -1.71 5.81 -6.74
CA MET A 132 -2.72 5.66 -7.78
C MET A 132 -2.55 6.71 -8.88
N CYS A 133 -2.36 7.99 -8.50
CA CYS A 133 -2.10 9.08 -9.43
C CYS A 133 -0.85 8.82 -10.27
N ARG A 134 0.26 8.42 -9.63
CA ARG A 134 1.51 8.10 -10.32
C ARG A 134 1.30 6.99 -11.33
N VAL A 135 0.64 5.90 -10.95
CA VAL A 135 0.39 4.74 -11.84
C VAL A 135 -0.52 5.14 -13.00
N PHE A 136 -1.54 5.97 -12.75
CA PHE A 136 -2.45 6.47 -13.77
C PHE A 136 -1.73 7.39 -14.77
N PHE A 137 -1.08 8.46 -14.30
CA PHE A 137 -0.44 9.45 -15.18
C PHE A 137 0.71 8.87 -15.99
N THR A 138 1.43 7.88 -15.46
CA THR A 138 2.47 7.16 -16.21
C THR A 138 1.91 6.01 -17.08
N GLY A 139 0.63 5.65 -16.98
CA GLY A 139 0.04 4.58 -17.79
C GLY A 139 0.57 3.20 -17.42
N SER A 140 0.99 3.05 -16.17
CA SER A 140 1.63 1.84 -15.66
C SER A 140 0.65 0.67 -15.49
N TYR A 141 -0.65 0.93 -15.53
CA TYR A 141 -1.72 -0.06 -15.46
C TYR A 141 -1.93 -0.86 -16.75
N LYS A 142 -1.29 -0.47 -17.86
CA LYS A 142 -1.45 -1.13 -19.16
C LYS A 142 -0.78 -2.50 -19.20
N LYS A 143 -1.07 -3.26 -20.27
CA LYS A 143 -0.51 -4.59 -20.52
C LYS A 143 0.98 -4.69 -20.21
N PRO A 144 1.46 -5.70 -19.46
CA PRO A 144 0.74 -6.86 -18.89
C PRO A 144 0.21 -6.67 -17.45
N ARG A 145 0.02 -5.43 -16.98
CA ARG A 145 -0.25 -5.09 -15.56
C ARG A 145 -1.72 -4.76 -15.27
N GLU A 146 -2.65 -5.11 -16.16
CA GLU A 146 -4.08 -4.78 -16.03
C GLU A 146 -4.66 -5.36 -14.75
N PHE A 147 -4.35 -6.64 -14.47
CA PHE A 147 -4.81 -7.32 -13.26
C PHE A 147 -4.22 -6.69 -12.00
N ASN A 148 -2.96 -6.25 -12.04
CA ASN A 148 -2.33 -5.60 -10.90
C ASN A 148 -2.97 -4.25 -10.57
N TRP A 149 -3.44 -3.52 -11.58
CA TRP A 149 -4.22 -2.29 -11.38
C TRP A 149 -5.57 -2.55 -10.71
N VAL A 150 -6.30 -3.59 -11.13
CA VAL A 150 -7.55 -4.00 -10.48
C VAL A 150 -7.31 -4.30 -9.00
N ILE A 151 -6.27 -5.06 -8.67
CA ILE A 151 -5.87 -5.29 -7.29
C ILE A 151 -5.54 -3.97 -6.57
N GLY A 152 -4.83 -3.05 -7.23
CA GLY A 152 -4.54 -1.72 -6.69
C GLY A 152 -5.78 -0.91 -6.35
N VAL A 153 -6.81 -0.93 -7.21
CA VAL A 153 -8.10 -0.28 -6.94
C VAL A 153 -8.81 -0.93 -5.75
N LEU A 154 -8.81 -2.27 -5.66
CA LEU A 154 -9.37 -2.98 -4.51
C LEU A 154 -8.63 -2.64 -3.20
N LEU A 155 -7.29 -2.59 -3.24
CA LEU A 155 -6.46 -2.18 -2.10
C LEU A 155 -6.73 -0.73 -1.70
N PHE A 156 -6.96 0.18 -2.65
CA PHE A 156 -7.35 1.56 -2.36
C PHE A 156 -8.69 1.61 -1.61
N LEU A 157 -9.71 0.89 -2.08
CA LEU A 157 -11.01 0.82 -1.40
C LEU A 157 -10.90 0.19 -0.01
N LEU A 158 -10.14 -0.89 0.12
CA LEU A 158 -9.87 -1.52 1.43
C LEU A 158 -9.08 -0.62 2.37
N THR A 159 -8.19 0.23 1.85
CA THR A 159 -7.47 1.24 2.66
C THR A 159 -8.44 2.26 3.22
N LEU A 160 -9.35 2.80 2.40
CA LEU A 160 -10.40 3.71 2.87
C LEU A 160 -11.31 3.03 3.88
N PHE A 161 -11.75 1.81 3.61
CA PHE A 161 -12.63 1.06 4.50
C PHE A 161 -11.95 0.67 5.83
N SER A 162 -10.67 0.30 5.79
CA SER A 162 -9.88 0.04 7.01
C SER A 162 -9.71 1.31 7.82
N SER A 163 -9.46 2.44 7.17
CA SER A 163 -9.35 3.75 7.84
C SER A 163 -10.68 4.17 8.46
N PHE A 164 -11.81 3.93 7.78
CA PHE A 164 -13.14 4.17 8.32
C PHE A 164 -13.39 3.32 9.55
N THR A 165 -13.24 1.99 9.46
CA THR A 165 -13.53 1.09 10.58
C THR A 165 -12.67 1.35 11.82
N GLY A 166 -11.38 1.72 11.64
CA GLY A 166 -10.50 2.10 12.75
C GLY A 166 -10.88 3.44 13.39
N TYR A 167 -11.41 4.38 12.60
CA TYR A 167 -11.90 5.67 13.10
C TYR A 167 -13.07 5.53 14.08
N LEU A 168 -13.81 4.41 14.03
CA LEU A 168 -14.99 4.16 14.86
C LEU A 168 -14.65 3.68 16.28
N LEU A 169 -13.44 3.11 16.47
CA LEU A 169 -13.06 2.40 17.69
C LEU A 169 -12.83 3.29 18.92
N PRO A 170 -12.36 4.54 18.81
CA PRO A 170 -12.23 5.40 19.99
C PRO A 170 -13.54 5.65 20.74
N TRP A 171 -14.68 5.41 20.09
CA TRP A 171 -16.02 5.59 20.66
C TRP A 171 -16.23 6.98 21.27
N ASP A 172 -15.69 8.00 20.60
CA ASP A 172 -15.92 9.41 20.90
C ASP A 172 -17.10 9.95 20.10
N GLN A 173 -17.44 11.22 20.32
CA GLN A 173 -18.62 11.81 19.73
C GLN A 173 -18.62 11.77 18.19
N LEU A 174 -17.48 11.99 17.55
CA LEU A 174 -17.38 11.93 16.09
C LEU A 174 -17.43 10.49 15.58
N ALA A 175 -16.79 9.54 16.26
CA ALA A 175 -16.83 8.13 15.90
C ALA A 175 -18.28 7.60 15.86
N PHE A 176 -19.09 7.88 16.88
CA PHE A 176 -20.48 7.41 16.93
C PHE A 176 -21.32 7.92 15.76
N TRP A 177 -21.26 9.22 15.45
CA TRP A 177 -22.01 9.77 14.32
C TRP A 177 -21.46 9.34 12.96
N ALA A 178 -20.16 9.07 12.86
CA ALA A 178 -19.58 8.48 11.66
C ALA A 178 -20.17 7.08 11.37
N ILE A 179 -20.46 6.27 12.40
CA ILE A 179 -21.18 5.00 12.23
C ILE A 179 -22.59 5.26 11.72
N THR A 180 -23.33 6.14 12.38
CA THR A 180 -24.72 6.47 12.01
C THR A 180 -24.81 6.94 10.56
N VAL A 181 -23.99 7.90 10.16
CA VAL A 181 -23.97 8.45 8.80
C VAL A 181 -23.45 7.42 7.80
N GLY A 182 -22.34 6.74 8.09
CA GLY A 182 -21.73 5.76 7.18
C GLY A 182 -22.65 4.58 6.87
N THR A 183 -23.30 4.02 7.90
CA THR A 183 -24.26 2.92 7.73
C THR A 183 -25.57 3.38 7.07
N SER A 184 -25.99 4.62 7.31
CA SER A 184 -27.13 5.22 6.59
C SER A 184 -26.84 5.42 5.11
N ILE A 185 -25.61 5.82 4.74
CA ILE A 185 -25.19 5.91 3.33
C ILE A 185 -25.27 4.53 2.66
N ALA A 186 -24.79 3.48 3.34
CA ALA A 186 -24.86 2.11 2.81
C ALA A 186 -26.31 1.64 2.56
N ALA A 187 -27.28 2.12 3.35
CA ALA A 187 -28.69 1.80 3.17
C ALA A 187 -29.29 2.30 1.84
N TYR A 188 -28.67 3.30 1.19
CA TYR A 188 -29.08 3.80 -0.13
C TYR A 188 -28.64 2.89 -1.28
N ALA A 189 -27.83 1.86 -1.03
CA ALA A 189 -27.48 0.90 -2.07
C ALA A 189 -28.74 0.14 -2.54
N PRO A 190 -28.97 0.02 -3.85
CA PRO A 190 -30.17 -0.64 -4.36
C PRO A 190 -30.15 -2.13 -4.01
N VAL A 191 -31.33 -2.72 -3.86
CA VAL A 191 -31.58 -4.16 -3.58
C VAL A 191 -31.16 -4.62 -2.18
N VAL A 192 -29.92 -4.37 -1.75
CA VAL A 192 -29.32 -4.97 -0.55
C VAL A 192 -28.94 -3.96 0.55
N GLY A 193 -29.17 -2.66 0.34
CA GLY A 193 -28.66 -1.61 1.24
C GLY A 193 -29.13 -1.74 2.69
N LYS A 194 -30.42 -1.98 2.92
CA LYS A 194 -30.98 -2.14 4.28
C LYS A 194 -30.42 -3.37 5.00
N ASP A 195 -30.24 -4.47 4.26
CA ASP A 195 -29.68 -5.71 4.82
C ASP A 195 -28.20 -5.51 5.19
N ILE A 196 -27.44 -4.79 4.35
CA ILE A 196 -26.05 -4.42 4.63
C ILE A 196 -25.98 -3.51 5.87
N GLN A 197 -26.86 -2.52 6.00
CA GLN A 197 -26.93 -1.65 7.17
C GLN A 197 -27.19 -2.47 8.44
N PHE A 198 -28.21 -3.33 8.43
CA PHE A 198 -28.55 -4.18 9.56
C PHE A 198 -27.42 -5.15 9.91
N LEU A 199 -26.75 -5.73 8.91
CA LEU A 199 -25.58 -6.58 9.12
C LEU A 199 -24.40 -5.83 9.75
N MET A 200 -24.16 -4.58 9.35
CA MET A 200 -23.07 -3.78 9.94
C MET A 200 -23.37 -3.36 11.37
N LEU A 201 -24.61 -2.93 11.66
CA LEU A 201 -25.00 -2.50 13.00
C LEU A 201 -25.21 -3.66 13.96
N GLY A 202 -25.76 -4.78 13.48
CA GLY A 202 -26.15 -5.91 14.30
C GLY A 202 -27.40 -5.73 15.14
N ASP A 203 -28.01 -4.54 15.03
CA ASP A 203 -29.26 -4.16 15.67
C ASP A 203 -29.90 -3.03 14.84
N ALA A 204 -31.07 -2.54 15.27
CA ALA A 204 -31.76 -1.42 14.65
C ALA A 204 -31.04 -0.07 14.87
N THR A 205 -30.17 0.03 15.86
CA THR A 205 -29.46 1.26 16.24
C THR A 205 -27.97 1.02 16.49
N VAL A 206 -27.19 2.11 16.55
CA VAL A 206 -25.75 2.05 16.85
C VAL A 206 -25.55 1.73 18.33
N GLY A 207 -24.81 0.67 18.63
CA GLY A 207 -24.55 0.22 20.01
C GLY A 207 -23.40 -0.77 20.13
N GLN A 208 -23.46 -1.61 21.17
CA GLN A 208 -22.43 -2.58 21.51
C GLN A 208 -22.11 -3.57 20.38
N GLU A 209 -23.16 -4.07 19.72
CA GLU A 209 -23.01 -5.01 18.60
C GLU A 209 -22.25 -4.38 17.42
N ALA A 210 -22.56 -3.13 17.08
CA ALA A 210 -21.88 -2.40 16.02
C ALA A 210 -20.39 -2.22 16.35
N LEU A 211 -20.07 -1.80 17.58
CA LEU A 211 -18.69 -1.61 18.04
C LEU A 211 -17.88 -2.91 17.93
N LEU A 212 -18.42 -4.03 18.42
CA LEU A 212 -17.75 -5.32 18.39
C LEU A 212 -17.51 -5.79 16.94
N ARG A 213 -18.49 -5.65 16.05
CA ARG A 213 -18.36 -6.03 14.64
C ARG A 213 -17.31 -5.20 13.92
N PHE A 214 -17.33 -3.88 14.08
CA PHE A 214 -16.32 -3.01 13.49
C PHE A 214 -14.93 -3.28 14.06
N TYR A 215 -14.81 -3.59 15.36
CA TYR A 215 -13.54 -4.01 15.97
C TYR A 215 -12.99 -5.29 15.33
N VAL A 216 -13.79 -6.36 15.25
CA VAL A 216 -13.37 -7.63 14.63
C VAL A 216 -13.01 -7.44 13.16
N LEU A 217 -13.82 -6.66 12.43
CA LEU A 217 -13.57 -6.33 11.03
C LEU A 217 -12.23 -5.59 10.86
N HIS A 218 -11.99 -4.56 11.68
CA HIS A 218 -10.80 -3.71 11.59
C HIS A 218 -9.51 -4.43 11.99
N VAL A 219 -9.57 -5.26 13.02
CA VAL A 219 -8.38 -5.83 13.65
C VAL A 219 -8.00 -7.19 13.08
N ALA A 220 -8.99 -8.00 12.67
CA ALA A 220 -8.74 -9.34 12.17
C ALA A 220 -8.99 -9.46 10.66
N VAL A 221 -10.22 -9.16 10.21
CA VAL A 221 -10.64 -9.50 8.85
C VAL A 221 -9.96 -8.63 7.79
N LEU A 222 -10.00 -7.30 7.93
CA LEU A 222 -9.44 -6.38 6.95
C LEU A 222 -7.92 -6.49 6.82
N PRO A 223 -7.13 -6.55 7.91
CA PRO A 223 -5.68 -6.69 7.80
C PRO A 223 -5.27 -7.98 7.09
N VAL A 224 -5.99 -9.09 7.31
CA VAL A 224 -5.73 -10.37 6.61
C VAL A 224 -6.01 -10.23 5.11
N ILE A 225 -7.16 -9.67 4.72
CA ILE A 225 -7.51 -9.48 3.31
C ILE A 225 -6.51 -8.53 2.62
N VAL A 226 -6.17 -7.42 3.25
CA VAL A 226 -5.19 -6.45 2.73
C VAL A 226 -3.82 -7.11 2.59
N THR A 227 -3.36 -7.86 3.59
CA THR A 227 -2.08 -8.59 3.54
C THR A 227 -2.03 -9.56 2.36
N LEU A 228 -3.10 -10.34 2.16
CA LEU A 228 -3.20 -11.28 1.04
C LEU A 228 -3.14 -10.55 -0.31
N LEU A 229 -3.91 -9.48 -0.47
CA LEU A 229 -3.93 -8.72 -1.72
C LEU A 229 -2.61 -7.99 -1.97
N VAL A 230 -1.93 -7.47 -0.94
CA VAL A 230 -0.58 -6.87 -1.05
C VAL A 230 0.42 -7.93 -1.49
N ALA A 231 0.36 -9.16 -0.95
CA ALA A 231 1.23 -10.25 -1.38
C ALA A 231 1.01 -10.59 -2.87
N ILE A 232 -0.25 -10.69 -3.31
CA ILE A 232 -0.59 -10.92 -4.72
C ILE A 232 -0.13 -9.74 -5.59
N HIS A 233 -0.29 -8.50 -5.10
CA HIS A 233 0.12 -7.28 -5.79
C HIS A 233 1.64 -7.26 -6.05
N PHE A 234 2.46 -7.52 -5.03
CA PHE A 234 3.91 -7.63 -5.21
C PHE A 234 4.33 -8.80 -6.10
N TRP A 235 3.66 -9.95 -5.93
CA TRP A 235 3.89 -11.11 -6.79
C TRP A 235 3.64 -10.77 -8.26
N ARG A 236 2.54 -10.07 -8.59
CA ARG A 236 2.25 -9.62 -9.96
C ARG A 236 3.28 -8.64 -10.48
N ILE A 237 3.71 -7.65 -9.69
CA ILE A 237 4.80 -6.74 -10.10
C ILE A 237 6.04 -7.54 -10.52
N ARG A 238 6.41 -8.57 -9.77
CA ARG A 238 7.55 -9.44 -10.11
C ARG A 238 7.30 -10.28 -11.36
N LYS A 239 6.12 -10.85 -11.53
CA LYS A 239 5.78 -11.68 -12.70
C LYS A 239 5.62 -10.87 -13.98
N ASP A 240 5.22 -9.61 -13.86
CA ASP A 240 4.96 -8.69 -14.97
C ASP A 240 6.22 -7.89 -15.41
N GLY A 241 7.41 -8.38 -15.05
CA GLY A 241 8.70 -7.81 -15.47
C GLY A 241 9.18 -6.63 -14.62
N GLY A 242 8.64 -6.46 -13.41
CA GLY A 242 8.97 -5.37 -12.51
C GLY A 242 8.13 -4.11 -12.74
N LEU A 243 8.60 -3.00 -12.16
CA LEU A 243 7.94 -1.70 -12.32
C LEU A 243 7.89 -1.29 -13.79
N SER A 244 6.85 -0.53 -14.13
CA SER A 244 6.74 0.11 -15.44
C SER A 244 7.98 0.93 -15.77
N ARG A 245 8.29 1.08 -17.06
CA ARG A 245 9.40 1.88 -17.54
C ARG A 245 8.98 2.63 -18.81
N PRO A 246 9.56 3.81 -19.09
CA PRO A 246 9.45 4.40 -20.42
C PRO A 246 9.93 3.40 -21.47
N GLU A 247 9.30 3.38 -22.64
CA GLU A 247 9.87 2.66 -23.79
C GLU A 247 11.27 3.21 -24.08
N GLU A 248 12.28 2.35 -23.98
CA GLU A 248 13.61 2.67 -24.49
C GLU A 248 13.49 2.74 -26.02
N THR A 249 13.90 3.86 -26.62
CA THR A 249 14.17 3.92 -28.05
C THR A 249 15.21 2.85 -28.32
N ALA A 250 14.77 1.69 -28.82
CA ALA A 250 15.65 0.63 -29.26
C ALA A 250 16.58 1.23 -30.29
N THR A 251 17.79 1.58 -29.87
CA THR A 251 18.92 1.65 -30.79
C THR A 251 19.27 0.19 -30.95
N PRO A 252 18.91 -0.48 -32.07
CA PRO A 252 19.31 -1.86 -32.27
C PRO A 252 20.83 -1.87 -32.23
N VAL A 253 21.40 -2.39 -31.14
CA VAL A 253 22.81 -2.71 -31.11
C VAL A 253 22.95 -3.84 -32.09
N ALA A 254 23.48 -3.54 -33.28
CA ALA A 254 23.76 -4.54 -34.30
C ALA A 254 24.77 -5.52 -33.69
N VAL A 255 24.27 -6.66 -33.20
CA VAL A 255 25.12 -7.76 -32.77
C VAL A 255 25.76 -8.30 -34.04
N SER A 256 27.06 -8.03 -34.24
CA SER A 256 27.82 -8.61 -35.34
C SER A 256 28.01 -10.09 -35.05
N VAL A 257 27.09 -10.91 -35.58
CA VAL A 257 27.24 -12.36 -35.52
C VAL A 257 28.36 -12.73 -36.50
N LYS A 258 29.54 -13.05 -35.98
CA LYS A 258 30.58 -13.70 -36.79
C LYS A 258 30.08 -15.08 -37.17
N ALA A 259 29.95 -15.34 -38.48
CA ALA A 259 29.66 -16.67 -38.99
C ALA A 259 30.77 -17.64 -38.55
N VAL A 260 30.40 -18.72 -37.88
CA VAL A 260 31.31 -19.80 -37.51
C VAL A 260 31.07 -20.95 -38.50
N GLU A 261 32.10 -21.39 -39.21
CA GLU A 261 32.00 -22.55 -40.09
C GLU A 261 31.72 -23.83 -39.28
N LEU A 262 30.72 -24.58 -39.70
CA LEU A 262 30.21 -25.75 -39.00
C LEU A 262 30.76 -27.03 -39.61
N SER A 263 31.27 -27.92 -38.75
CA SER A 263 31.67 -29.26 -39.15
C SER A 263 30.43 -30.10 -39.45
N LYS A 264 30.37 -30.71 -40.65
CA LYS A 264 29.26 -31.54 -41.13
C LYS A 264 28.97 -32.79 -40.27
N ASN A 265 29.91 -33.21 -39.41
CA ASN A 265 29.81 -34.47 -38.65
C ASN A 265 29.48 -34.30 -37.16
N LYS A 266 29.08 -33.10 -36.72
CA LYS A 266 28.67 -32.86 -35.32
C LYS A 266 27.24 -32.36 -35.24
N THR A 267 26.44 -33.00 -34.40
CA THR A 267 25.14 -32.47 -33.98
C THR A 267 25.37 -31.42 -32.91
N TYR A 268 24.99 -30.18 -33.19
CA TYR A 268 25.13 -29.07 -32.25
C TYR A 268 23.76 -28.77 -31.65
N GLY A 269 23.67 -28.73 -30.31
CA GLY A 269 22.49 -28.15 -29.65
C GLY A 269 22.45 -26.64 -29.88
N LEU A 270 21.26 -26.03 -29.83
CA LEU A 270 21.06 -24.56 -29.94
C LEU A 270 21.98 -23.76 -29.00
N GLN A 271 22.34 -24.33 -27.84
CA GLN A 271 23.29 -23.75 -26.88
C GLN A 271 24.75 -23.69 -27.37
N GLY A 272 25.16 -24.51 -28.35
CA GLY A 272 26.53 -24.52 -28.88
C GLY A 272 26.82 -23.39 -29.89
N PHE A 273 25.77 -22.74 -30.40
CA PHE A 273 25.88 -21.68 -31.42
C PHE A 273 25.93 -20.27 -30.85
N VAL A 274 25.50 -20.09 -29.60
CA VAL A 274 25.51 -18.79 -28.94
C VAL A 274 26.76 -18.70 -28.08
N ARG A 275 27.87 -18.22 -28.66
CA ARG A 275 29.06 -17.86 -27.88
C ARG A 275 28.92 -16.42 -27.37
N GLY A 276 28.65 -16.31 -26.07
CA GLY A 276 28.52 -15.05 -25.33
C GLY A 276 27.84 -15.28 -23.98
N PRO A 277 27.84 -14.30 -23.06
CA PRO A 277 27.05 -14.40 -21.84
C PRO A 277 25.58 -14.62 -22.22
N PHE A 278 25.00 -15.76 -21.83
CA PHE A 278 23.59 -16.02 -22.06
C PHE A 278 22.77 -15.06 -21.19
N THR A 279 22.13 -14.08 -21.80
CA THR A 279 20.97 -13.44 -21.18
C THR A 279 19.77 -14.33 -21.50
N LYS A 280 19.01 -14.72 -20.47
CA LYS A 280 17.72 -15.39 -20.64
C LYS A 280 16.88 -14.53 -21.60
N ILE A 281 16.64 -15.00 -22.82
CA ILE A 281 15.79 -14.32 -23.78
C ILE A 281 14.39 -14.24 -23.16
N GLY A 282 13.99 -13.02 -22.82
CA GLY A 282 12.63 -12.71 -22.38
C GLY A 282 12.44 -12.14 -20.98
N ASN A 283 13.47 -11.84 -20.16
CA ASN A 283 13.20 -11.20 -18.85
C ASN A 283 14.33 -10.42 -18.15
N THR A 284 15.54 -10.30 -18.71
CA THR A 284 16.51 -9.34 -18.16
C THR A 284 16.30 -7.98 -18.82
N PRO A 285 15.92 -6.92 -18.09
CA PRO A 285 15.80 -5.60 -18.68
C PRO A 285 17.15 -5.19 -19.26
N ASP A 286 17.15 -4.69 -20.48
CA ASP A 286 18.24 -3.83 -20.95
C ASP A 286 18.45 -2.72 -19.91
N ASN A 287 19.72 -2.38 -19.65
CA ASN A 287 20.11 -1.39 -18.64
C ASN A 287 19.65 -1.74 -17.19
N SER A 288 19.87 -2.98 -16.76
CA SER A 288 19.58 -3.44 -15.39
C SER A 288 20.80 -3.38 -14.45
N VAL A 289 20.51 -3.32 -13.15
CA VAL A 289 21.48 -3.38 -12.04
C VAL A 289 21.05 -4.47 -11.06
N PHE A 290 21.99 -5.04 -10.31
CA PHE A 290 21.66 -6.00 -9.26
C PHE A 290 20.81 -5.35 -8.15
N ALA A 291 19.79 -6.07 -7.70
CA ALA A 291 18.95 -5.63 -6.59
C ALA A 291 19.76 -5.55 -5.28
N TRP A 292 20.63 -6.53 -5.04
CA TRP A 292 21.63 -6.41 -3.99
C TRP A 292 22.88 -5.68 -4.50
N PRO A 293 23.37 -4.62 -3.83
CA PRO A 293 22.76 -3.94 -2.68
C PRO A 293 21.82 -2.77 -3.09
N ASN A 294 21.80 -2.40 -4.38
CA ASN A 294 21.24 -1.12 -4.84
C ASN A 294 19.75 -0.91 -4.51
N LEU A 295 18.91 -1.90 -4.83
CA LEU A 295 17.47 -1.85 -4.54
C LEU A 295 17.22 -1.88 -3.03
N LEU A 296 17.94 -2.74 -2.30
CA LEU A 296 17.74 -2.89 -0.86
C LEU A 296 18.13 -1.62 -0.10
N ILE A 297 19.20 -0.93 -0.52
CA ILE A 297 19.55 0.37 0.06
C ILE A 297 18.46 1.40 -0.22
N ALA A 298 17.91 1.43 -1.44
CA ALA A 298 16.82 2.35 -1.78
C ALA A 298 15.54 2.05 -0.96
N GLU A 299 15.18 0.78 -0.79
CA GLU A 299 14.06 0.34 0.04
C GLU A 299 14.27 0.70 1.51
N LEU A 300 15.47 0.45 2.05
CA LEU A 300 15.84 0.80 3.42
C LEU A 300 15.79 2.31 3.64
N PHE A 301 16.26 3.11 2.68
CA PHE A 301 16.16 4.56 2.74
C PHE A 301 14.70 5.03 2.81
N VAL A 302 13.83 4.48 1.96
CA VAL A 302 12.39 4.80 1.98
C VAL A 302 11.74 4.36 3.30
N PHE A 303 12.13 3.21 3.84
CA PHE A 303 11.65 2.73 5.14
C PHE A 303 12.04 3.69 6.27
N ILE A 304 13.33 4.03 6.37
CA ILE A 304 13.84 4.94 7.40
C ILE A 304 13.18 6.31 7.28
N LEU A 305 13.03 6.83 6.06
CA LEU A 305 12.36 8.12 5.82
C LEU A 305 10.90 8.08 6.28
N THR A 306 10.17 7.02 5.93
CA THR A 306 8.75 6.84 6.30
C THR A 306 8.61 6.74 7.82
N LEU A 307 9.45 5.92 8.45
CA LEU A 307 9.44 5.73 9.89
C LEU A 307 9.79 7.03 10.61
N ALA A 308 10.87 7.72 10.20
CA ALA A 308 11.28 8.99 10.79
C ALA A 308 10.20 10.07 10.67
N ALA A 309 9.50 10.15 9.53
CA ALA A 309 8.40 11.07 9.33
C ALA A 309 7.23 10.78 10.30
N ILE A 310 6.81 9.52 10.42
CA ILE A 310 5.73 9.11 11.33
C ILE A 310 6.14 9.30 12.79
N LEU A 311 7.36 8.95 13.17
CA LEU A 311 7.87 9.15 14.54
C LEU A 311 7.84 10.64 14.90
N THR A 312 8.37 11.50 14.02
CA THR A 312 8.37 12.95 14.20
C THR A 312 6.94 13.49 14.35
N LEU A 313 6.04 13.15 13.42
CA LEU A 313 4.64 13.57 13.48
C LEU A 313 3.95 13.10 14.77
N SER A 314 4.24 11.87 15.22
CA SER A 314 3.62 11.29 16.41
C SER A 314 4.11 11.89 17.71
N MET A 315 5.33 12.42 17.73
CA MET A 315 5.89 13.18 18.86
C MET A 315 5.41 14.63 18.88
N MET A 316 5.22 15.24 17.70
CA MET A 316 4.85 16.65 17.59
C MET A 316 3.35 16.91 17.70
N PHE A 317 2.52 16.00 17.21
CA PHE A 317 1.08 16.20 17.11
C PHE A 317 0.31 15.06 17.77
N ASN A 318 -0.50 15.41 18.77
CA ASN A 318 -1.39 14.45 19.39
C ASN A 318 -2.60 14.17 18.49
N ALA A 319 -2.95 12.91 18.34
CA ALA A 319 -4.16 12.51 17.64
C ALA A 319 -5.38 13.04 18.39
N PRO A 320 -6.34 13.68 17.69
CA PRO A 320 -7.53 14.24 18.32
C PRO A 320 -8.37 13.13 18.97
N LEU A 321 -9.01 13.43 20.08
CA LEU A 321 -10.04 12.61 20.73
C LEU A 321 -11.10 13.59 21.21
N GLU A 322 -12.32 13.41 20.74
CA GLU A 322 -13.44 14.27 21.12
C GLU A 322 -14.02 13.86 22.47
N GLU A 323 -15.04 14.58 22.93
CA GLU A 323 -15.81 14.26 24.12
C GLU A 323 -16.48 12.86 24.03
N PRO A 324 -16.81 12.24 25.18
CA PRO A 324 -17.54 10.98 25.20
C PRO A 324 -18.90 11.14 24.51
N VAL A 325 -19.41 10.04 23.97
CA VAL A 325 -20.67 10.03 23.22
C VAL A 325 -21.84 10.51 24.09
N ASN A 326 -22.49 11.57 23.63
CA ASN A 326 -23.76 12.09 24.09
C ASN A 326 -24.73 12.14 22.91
N VAL A 327 -25.60 11.14 22.81
CA VAL A 327 -26.59 11.02 21.71
C VAL A 327 -27.55 12.22 21.68
N MET A 328 -27.76 12.88 22.83
CA MET A 328 -28.65 14.04 22.92
C MET A 328 -28.02 15.34 22.40
N HIS A 329 -26.69 15.37 22.21
CA HIS A 329 -25.96 16.56 21.75
C HIS A 329 -25.00 16.20 20.59
N PRO A 330 -25.54 16.03 19.37
CA PRO A 330 -24.71 15.79 18.19
C PRO A 330 -23.75 16.97 17.92
N PRO A 331 -22.50 16.71 17.48
CA PRO A 331 -21.55 17.77 17.16
C PRO A 331 -22.02 18.50 15.89
N ASN A 332 -21.92 19.82 15.89
CA ASN A 332 -22.38 20.66 14.79
C ASN A 332 -21.34 21.74 14.42
N PRO A 333 -20.65 21.65 13.26
CA PRO A 333 -20.75 20.60 12.25
C PRO A 333 -19.94 19.34 12.60
N ALA A 334 -20.50 18.17 12.30
CA ALA A 334 -19.75 16.91 12.31
C ALA A 334 -18.93 16.78 11.02
N LYS A 335 -17.60 16.96 11.09
CA LYS A 335 -16.71 16.85 9.91
C LYS A 335 -16.03 15.49 9.87
N ALA A 336 -16.19 14.79 8.75
CA ALA A 336 -15.45 13.56 8.48
C ALA A 336 -13.94 13.85 8.33
N PRO A 337 -13.07 12.82 8.45
CA PRO A 337 -11.67 12.94 8.08
C PRO A 337 -11.47 13.55 6.69
N TRP A 338 -10.36 14.25 6.48
CA TRP A 338 -10.10 15.03 5.26
C TRP A 338 -10.31 14.23 3.95
N TYR A 339 -9.96 12.94 3.93
CA TYR A 339 -10.11 12.07 2.77
C TYR A 339 -11.55 11.60 2.50
N PHE A 340 -12.48 11.84 3.44
CA PHE A 340 -13.92 11.61 3.27
C PHE A 340 -14.73 12.90 3.12
N LEU A 341 -14.15 14.07 3.38
CA LEU A 341 -14.86 15.35 3.24
C LEU A 341 -15.42 15.57 1.83
N GLY A 342 -14.69 15.18 0.79
CA GLY A 342 -15.19 15.27 -0.58
C GLY A 342 -16.44 14.40 -0.81
N LEU A 343 -16.52 13.23 -0.17
CA LEU A 343 -17.70 12.37 -0.21
C LEU A 343 -18.84 12.95 0.63
N GLN A 344 -18.54 13.42 1.85
CA GLN A 344 -19.53 14.04 2.74
C GLN A 344 -20.18 15.26 2.08
N GLU A 345 -19.39 16.08 1.38
CA GLU A 345 -19.87 17.23 0.64
C GLU A 345 -20.89 16.81 -0.43
N MET A 346 -20.60 15.79 -1.24
CA MET A 346 -21.56 15.28 -2.22
C MET A 346 -22.82 14.69 -1.57
N VAL A 347 -22.68 13.97 -0.45
CA VAL A 347 -23.80 13.37 0.29
C VAL A 347 -24.75 14.44 0.81
N SER A 348 -24.25 15.62 1.17
CA SER A 348 -25.07 16.74 1.65
C SER A 348 -26.10 17.24 0.61
N TYR A 349 -25.81 17.08 -0.68
CA TYR A 349 -26.73 17.43 -1.77
C TYR A 349 -27.67 16.28 -2.15
N SER A 350 -27.16 15.05 -2.18
CA SER A 350 -27.96 13.85 -2.45
C SER A 350 -27.29 12.64 -1.82
N ALA A 351 -27.96 12.02 -0.85
CA ALA A 351 -27.41 10.86 -0.15
C ALA A 351 -27.15 9.68 -1.11
N PHE A 352 -28.06 9.41 -2.04
CA PHE A 352 -27.86 8.36 -3.04
C PHE A 352 -26.74 8.70 -4.01
N TRP A 353 -26.79 9.84 -4.71
CA TRP A 353 -25.80 10.15 -5.74
C TRP A 353 -24.41 10.42 -5.15
N GLY A 354 -24.33 11.15 -4.05
CA GLY A 354 -23.06 11.48 -3.40
C GLY A 354 -22.45 10.30 -2.63
N GLY A 355 -23.29 9.47 -2.01
CA GLY A 355 -22.83 8.37 -1.17
C GLY A 355 -22.62 7.05 -1.90
N VAL A 356 -23.43 6.76 -2.93
CA VAL A 356 -23.44 5.46 -3.63
C VAL A 356 -23.20 5.63 -5.13
N GLY A 357 -24.00 6.44 -5.81
CA GLY A 357 -24.02 6.53 -7.28
C GLY A 357 -22.70 6.97 -7.90
N ILE A 358 -22.26 8.19 -7.61
CA ILE A 358 -21.02 8.78 -8.14
C ILE A 358 -19.79 7.95 -7.71
N PRO A 359 -19.61 7.57 -6.43
CA PRO A 359 -18.50 6.71 -6.03
C PRO A 359 -18.47 5.38 -6.78
N THR A 360 -19.62 4.73 -6.98
CA THR A 360 -19.71 3.46 -7.72
C THR A 360 -19.29 3.65 -9.17
N ILE A 361 -19.78 4.68 -9.86
CA ILE A 361 -19.39 5.00 -11.23
C ILE A 361 -17.88 5.25 -11.32
N PHE A 362 -17.33 6.03 -10.38
CA PHE A 362 -15.90 6.30 -10.33
C PHE A 362 -15.07 5.03 -10.17
N VAL A 363 -15.46 4.14 -9.25
CA VAL A 363 -14.79 2.85 -9.06
C VAL A 363 -14.88 1.98 -10.31
N LEU A 364 -16.05 1.89 -10.94
CA LEU A 364 -16.23 1.13 -12.19
C LEU A 364 -15.36 1.69 -13.32
N LEU A 365 -15.23 3.00 -13.44
CA LEU A 365 -14.33 3.64 -14.41
C LEU A 365 -12.87 3.31 -14.12
N LEU A 366 -12.44 3.35 -12.86
CA LEU A 366 -11.08 2.94 -12.49
C LEU A 366 -10.84 1.47 -12.83
N LEU A 367 -11.73 0.57 -12.45
CA LEU A 367 -11.62 -0.86 -12.77
C LEU A 367 -11.62 -1.13 -14.27
N GLY A 368 -12.43 -0.39 -15.03
CA GLY A 368 -12.55 -0.49 -16.49
C GLY A 368 -11.37 0.14 -17.25
N THR A 369 -10.65 1.08 -16.64
CA THR A 369 -9.58 1.86 -17.28
C THR A 369 -8.58 1.02 -18.10
N PRO A 370 -7.95 -0.05 -17.57
CA PRO A 370 -6.99 -0.83 -18.35
C PRO A 370 -7.60 -1.55 -19.56
N TYR A 371 -8.90 -1.86 -19.51
CA TYR A 371 -9.61 -2.59 -20.56
C TYR A 371 -10.13 -1.67 -21.67
N LEU A 372 -10.40 -0.41 -21.32
CA LEU A 372 -10.81 0.66 -22.23
C LEU A 372 -9.61 1.35 -22.90
N ASP A 373 -8.54 1.63 -22.14
CA ASP A 373 -7.36 2.36 -22.64
C ASP A 373 -6.23 1.45 -23.13
N ARG A 374 -6.46 0.77 -24.26
CA ARG A 374 -5.55 -0.25 -24.83
C ARG A 374 -4.32 0.30 -25.57
N ARG A 375 -4.23 1.62 -25.82
CA ARG A 375 -3.13 2.23 -26.58
C ARG A 375 -1.81 2.11 -25.83
N THR A 376 -0.74 1.57 -26.41
CA THR A 376 0.55 1.42 -25.70
C THR A 376 1.43 2.67 -25.74
N ALA A 377 1.12 3.63 -26.61
CA ALA A 377 1.90 4.86 -26.72
C ALA A 377 1.91 5.68 -25.42
N GLY A 378 3.10 6.16 -25.04
CA GLY A 378 3.28 7.02 -23.86
C GLY A 378 3.35 6.28 -22.52
N VAL A 379 3.38 4.94 -22.51
CA VAL A 379 3.57 4.16 -21.27
C VAL A 379 4.91 4.49 -20.63
N GLY A 380 4.87 4.66 -19.31
CA GLY A 380 6.04 4.99 -18.50
C GLY A 380 6.49 6.45 -18.63
N LYS A 381 5.81 7.31 -19.39
CA LYS A 381 6.08 8.75 -19.46
C LYS A 381 5.05 9.51 -18.64
N TRP A 382 5.49 10.45 -17.82
CA TRP A 382 4.60 11.36 -17.10
C TRP A 382 3.86 12.28 -18.09
N PHE A 383 2.55 12.43 -17.90
CA PHE A 383 1.70 13.34 -18.69
C PHE A 383 1.87 13.20 -20.22
N ALA A 384 1.96 11.95 -20.69
CA ALA A 384 2.13 11.64 -22.11
C ALA A 384 1.05 12.32 -22.99
N ARG A 385 1.48 12.96 -24.09
CA ARG A 385 0.58 13.69 -25.00
C ARG A 385 -0.45 12.78 -25.67
N GLU A 386 -0.07 11.54 -25.89
CA GLU A 386 -0.90 10.48 -26.47
C GLU A 386 -2.09 10.10 -25.57
N ARG A 387 -2.04 10.51 -24.29
CA ARG A 387 -3.03 10.21 -23.25
C ARG A 387 -3.69 11.47 -22.68
N LEU A 388 -3.64 12.60 -23.40
CA LEU A 388 -4.20 13.88 -22.96
C LEU A 388 -5.65 13.75 -22.46
N LEU A 389 -6.54 13.14 -23.24
CA LEU A 389 -7.95 12.98 -22.83
C LEU A 389 -8.09 12.24 -21.50
N ALA A 390 -7.43 11.09 -21.34
CA ALA A 390 -7.51 10.29 -20.12
C ALA A 390 -6.89 11.04 -18.92
N ASN A 391 -5.75 11.70 -19.14
CA ASN A 391 -5.07 12.49 -18.11
C ASN A 391 -5.92 13.70 -17.68
N THR A 392 -6.54 14.40 -18.63
CA THR A 392 -7.42 15.55 -18.35
C THR A 392 -8.64 15.12 -17.56
N ILE A 393 -9.34 14.06 -17.97
CA ILE A 393 -10.52 13.56 -17.25
C ILE A 393 -10.15 13.18 -15.80
N PHE A 394 -9.09 12.40 -15.61
CA PHE A 394 -8.64 11.99 -14.28
C PHE A 394 -8.20 13.19 -13.43
N MET A 395 -7.48 14.14 -14.03
CA MET A 395 -7.07 15.37 -13.34
C MET A 395 -8.27 16.21 -12.93
N THR A 396 -9.29 16.34 -13.78
CA THR A 396 -10.53 17.03 -13.44
C THR A 396 -11.21 16.39 -12.24
N PHE A 397 -11.38 15.06 -12.23
CA PHE A 397 -11.96 14.37 -11.06
C PHE A 397 -11.16 14.63 -9.77
N LEU A 398 -9.83 14.59 -9.86
CA LEU A 398 -8.96 14.86 -8.71
C LEU A 398 -9.10 16.31 -8.22
N ILE A 399 -9.10 17.29 -9.13
CA ILE A 399 -9.26 18.70 -8.80
C ILE A 399 -10.63 18.95 -8.15
N VAL A 400 -11.72 18.43 -8.73
CA VAL A 400 -13.06 18.56 -8.16
C VAL A 400 -13.11 17.97 -6.74
N ASN A 401 -12.53 16.78 -6.55
CA ASN A 401 -12.48 16.17 -5.22
C ASN A 401 -11.69 17.03 -4.21
N VAL A 402 -10.52 17.56 -4.60
CA VAL A 402 -9.73 18.46 -3.75
C VAL A 402 -10.50 19.74 -3.43
N VAL A 403 -11.21 20.32 -4.40
CA VAL A 403 -12.06 21.50 -4.18
C VAL A 403 -13.16 21.19 -3.15
N PHE A 404 -13.83 20.04 -3.25
CA PHE A 404 -14.83 19.64 -2.26
C PHE A 404 -14.23 19.40 -0.88
N VAL A 405 -13.02 18.83 -0.79
CA VAL A 405 -12.30 18.70 0.48
C VAL A 405 -11.99 20.09 1.08
N ILE A 406 -11.56 21.05 0.27
CA ILE A 406 -11.29 22.43 0.71
C ILE A 406 -12.58 23.11 1.19
N ILE A 407 -13.69 22.99 0.44
CA ILE A 407 -15.00 23.50 0.81
C ILE A 407 -15.44 22.90 2.16
N GLY A 408 -15.42 21.57 2.28
CA GLY A 408 -15.78 20.87 3.51
C GLY A 408 -14.91 21.24 4.71
N THR A 409 -13.62 21.49 4.47
CA THR A 409 -12.67 21.85 5.53
C THR A 409 -12.91 23.26 6.03
N PHE A 410 -12.90 24.25 5.12
CA PHE A 410 -12.79 25.66 5.49
C PHE A 410 -14.08 26.46 5.36
N PHE A 411 -15.03 26.00 4.55
CA PHE A 411 -16.22 26.78 4.19
C PHE A 411 -17.54 26.18 4.71
N ARG A 412 -17.51 25.02 5.37
CA ARG A 412 -18.68 24.42 6.02
C ARG A 412 -18.72 24.72 7.51
N GLY A 413 -19.75 25.44 7.94
CA GLY A 413 -20.04 25.83 9.32
C GLY A 413 -21.21 25.04 9.92
N PRO A 414 -21.84 25.54 11.00
CA PRO A 414 -23.00 24.91 11.63
C PRO A 414 -24.12 24.60 10.61
N ASN A 415 -24.83 23.49 10.82
CA ASN A 415 -25.86 22.94 9.93
C ASN A 415 -25.37 22.64 8.51
N TRP A 416 -24.05 22.48 8.34
CA TRP A 416 -23.41 22.32 7.03
C TRP A 416 -23.62 23.53 6.09
N GLU A 417 -23.94 24.70 6.65
CA GLU A 417 -24.10 25.92 5.87
C GLU A 417 -22.77 26.44 5.35
N PHE A 418 -22.83 27.15 4.22
CA PHE A 418 -21.65 27.79 3.66
C PHE A 418 -21.30 29.04 4.45
N VAL A 419 -20.15 29.04 5.10
CA VAL A 419 -19.63 30.14 5.91
C VAL A 419 -18.29 30.59 5.35
N SER A 420 -18.09 31.90 5.24
CA SER A 420 -16.78 32.45 4.88
C SER A 420 -15.83 32.31 6.07
N PRO A 421 -14.63 31.73 5.92
CA PRO A 421 -13.67 31.60 7.03
C PRO A 421 -13.12 32.94 7.52
N TRP A 422 -13.44 34.03 6.80
CA TRP A 422 -12.96 35.39 7.07
C TRP A 422 -14.03 36.32 7.66
N LYS A 423 -15.21 35.78 8.02
CA LYS A 423 -16.25 36.47 8.78
C LYS A 423 -16.30 35.87 10.18
#